data_AF-A0AB73Q169-F1
#
_entry.id   AF-A0AB73Q169-F1
#
_cell.length_a   1.000
_cell.length_b   1.000
_cell.length_c   1.000
_cell.angle_alpha   90.00
_cell.angle_beta   90.00
_cell.angle_gamma   90.00
#
_symmetry.space_group_name_H-M   'P 1'
#
loop_
_entity.id
_entity.type
_entity.pdbx_description
1 polymer ?
#
loop_
_entity_poly.entity_id
_entity_poly.type
_entity_poly.pdbx_seq_one_letter_code
_entity_poly.pdbx_strand_id
1 'polypeptide(L)'
;SEIDFKSKLWVIPEQREAIENVKHSTRGAKMKRKHFVPLCKQAMKILKEIRQLTYEEGQDDGLIFTGCYDSFKPMSENTINKALRNMGYDTKQDICGHGFRTLACSALIESGLWSEDAVELQMSHKESNSVRAAYTHKAKHLDQRRLMLQWWADFLDANSNDMVRPFEFASNK
;
A
#
# COMPACT_ATOMS: atom_id res chain seq x y z
N SER A 1 -12.29 6.53 -9.79
CA SER A 1 -11.61 5.74 -8.74
C SER A 1 -10.10 5.86 -8.88
N GLU A 2 -9.35 5.92 -7.78
CA GLU A 2 -7.86 5.92 -7.78
C GLU A 2 -7.27 4.54 -8.13
N ILE A 3 -8.07 3.47 -8.06
CA ILE A 3 -7.66 2.10 -8.32
C ILE A 3 -8.12 1.68 -9.70
N ASP A 4 -7.16 1.38 -10.57
CA ASP A 4 -7.40 0.73 -11.85
C ASP A 4 -7.28 -0.79 -11.69
N PHE A 5 -8.42 -1.46 -11.67
CA PHE A 5 -8.48 -2.91 -11.51
C PHE A 5 -7.99 -3.67 -12.75
N LYS A 6 -8.02 -3.06 -13.94
CA LYS A 6 -7.53 -3.67 -15.19
C LYS A 6 -6.01 -3.67 -15.22
N SER A 7 -5.39 -2.51 -14.96
CA SER A 7 -3.93 -2.41 -14.90
C SER A 7 -3.31 -2.80 -13.56
N LYS A 8 -4.13 -3.16 -12.55
CA LYS A 8 -3.72 -3.57 -11.20
C LYS A 8 -2.81 -2.51 -10.58
N LEU A 9 -3.27 -1.27 -10.59
CA LEU A 9 -2.49 -0.10 -10.20
C LEU A 9 -3.35 0.84 -9.37
N TRP A 10 -2.84 1.22 -8.20
CA TRP A 10 -3.39 2.33 -7.43
C TRP A 10 -2.55 3.58 -7.70
N VAL A 11 -3.19 4.61 -8.23
CA VAL A 11 -2.56 5.89 -8.53
C VAL A 11 -3.00 6.91 -7.49
N ILE A 12 -2.15 7.14 -6.48
CA ILE A 12 -2.39 8.17 -5.48
C ILE A 12 -2.07 9.52 -6.11
N PRO A 13 -3.05 10.44 -6.21
CA PRO A 13 -2.82 11.75 -6.80
C PRO A 13 -1.91 12.61 -5.90
N GLU A 14 -1.31 13.64 -6.46
CA GLU A 14 -0.55 14.63 -5.67
C GLU A 14 -1.42 15.33 -4.62
N GLN A 15 -2.65 15.66 -5.01
CA GLN A 15 -3.66 16.27 -4.18
C GLN A 15 -5.01 15.64 -4.51
N ARG A 16 -5.86 15.48 -3.50
CA ARG A 16 -7.23 14.98 -3.66
C ARG A 16 -8.23 16.14 -3.69
N GLU A 17 -9.38 15.88 -4.27
CA GLU A 17 -10.53 16.77 -4.16
C GLU A 17 -10.97 16.85 -2.68
N ALA A 18 -11.39 18.04 -2.27
CA ALA A 18 -11.83 18.25 -0.90
C ALA A 18 -13.18 17.56 -0.69
N ILE A 19 -13.27 16.74 0.36
CA ILE A 19 -14.55 16.21 0.85
C ILE A 19 -15.07 17.18 1.90
N GLU A 20 -16.32 17.61 1.73
CA GLU A 20 -16.98 18.55 2.62
C GLU A 20 -16.96 18.05 4.07
N ASN A 21 -16.66 18.94 5.02
CA ASN A 21 -16.62 18.63 6.46
C ASN A 21 -15.61 17.53 6.87
N VAL A 22 -14.66 17.16 6.00
CA VAL A 22 -13.59 16.20 6.31
C VAL A 22 -12.24 16.92 6.33
N LYS A 23 -11.69 17.08 7.53
CA LYS A 23 -10.37 17.71 7.72
C LYS A 23 -9.29 16.91 7.00
N HIS A 24 -8.40 17.61 6.29
CA HIS A 24 -7.27 17.03 5.55
C HIS A 24 -7.64 16.09 4.40
N SER A 25 -8.90 16.09 3.93
CA SER A 25 -9.37 15.28 2.79
C SER A 25 -8.58 15.55 1.50
N THR A 26 -8.03 16.75 1.35
CA THR A 26 -7.22 17.14 0.18
C THR A 26 -5.84 16.50 0.13
N ARG A 27 -5.37 15.83 1.18
CA ARG A 27 -4.03 15.22 1.21
C ARG A 27 -3.92 14.10 0.19
N GLY A 28 -3.00 14.25 -0.76
CA GLY A 28 -2.57 13.20 -1.68
C GLY A 28 -1.18 12.65 -1.30
N ALA A 29 -0.37 12.34 -2.30
CA ALA A 29 0.96 11.78 -2.13
C ALA A 29 1.91 12.75 -1.40
N LYS A 30 2.67 12.21 -0.43
CA LYS A 30 3.63 12.96 0.42
C LYS A 30 4.58 13.85 -0.38
N MET A 31 5.00 13.39 -1.55
CA MET A 31 6.01 14.05 -2.38
C MET A 31 5.44 15.03 -3.41
N LYS A 32 4.16 15.37 -3.31
CA LYS A 32 3.48 16.25 -4.26
C LYS A 32 3.71 15.84 -5.72
N ARG A 33 3.63 14.53 -5.96
CA ARG A 33 3.73 13.91 -7.28
C ARG A 33 2.86 12.66 -7.27
N LYS A 34 2.25 12.30 -8.40
CA LYS A 34 1.50 11.05 -8.51
C LYS A 34 2.36 9.88 -8.05
N HIS A 35 1.85 9.08 -7.12
CA HIS A 35 2.52 7.89 -6.62
C HIS A 35 1.80 6.65 -7.14
N PHE A 36 2.55 5.82 -7.86
CA PHE A 36 2.05 4.62 -8.51
C PHE A 36 2.36 3.42 -7.63
N VAL A 37 1.34 2.74 -7.14
CA VAL A 37 1.44 1.56 -6.28
C VAL A 37 0.88 0.36 -7.05
N PRO A 38 1.74 -0.55 -7.55
CA PRO A 38 1.26 -1.79 -8.13
C PRO A 38 0.50 -2.62 -7.11
N LEU A 39 -0.50 -3.38 -7.56
CA LEU A 39 -1.30 -4.23 -6.69
C LEU A 39 -1.03 -5.70 -6.99
N CYS A 40 -0.64 -6.46 -5.96
CA CYS A 40 -0.52 -7.91 -6.03
C CYS A 40 -1.89 -8.58 -6.16
N LYS A 41 -1.91 -9.86 -6.54
CA LYS A 41 -3.16 -10.63 -6.70
C LYS A 41 -3.99 -10.66 -5.40
N GLN A 42 -3.33 -10.77 -4.26
CA GLN A 42 -3.93 -10.83 -2.92
C GLN A 42 -4.62 -9.50 -2.57
N ALA A 43 -3.92 -8.37 -2.73
CA ALA A 43 -4.51 -7.04 -2.52
C ALA A 43 -5.68 -6.78 -3.49
N MET A 44 -5.55 -7.20 -4.75
CA MET A 44 -6.63 -7.10 -5.73
C MET A 44 -7.88 -7.89 -5.33
N LYS A 45 -7.70 -9.08 -4.74
CA LYS A 45 -8.81 -9.89 -4.22
C LYS A 45 -9.51 -9.15 -3.06
N ILE A 46 -8.74 -8.73 -2.05
CA ILE A 46 -9.25 -8.01 -0.88
C ILE A 46 -9.98 -6.72 -1.30
N LEU A 47 -9.42 -5.93 -2.21
CA LEU A 47 -10.04 -4.70 -2.68
C LEU A 47 -11.36 -4.94 -3.42
N LYS A 48 -11.48 -6.06 -4.15
CA LYS A 48 -12.75 -6.45 -4.80
C LYS A 48 -13.80 -6.86 -3.77
N GLU A 49 -13.41 -7.63 -2.76
CA GLU A 49 -14.30 -8.04 -1.66
C GLU A 49 -14.79 -6.83 -0.87
N ILE A 50 -13.90 -5.91 -0.49
CA ILE A 50 -14.28 -4.68 0.21
C ILE A 50 -15.21 -3.84 -0.67
N ARG A 51 -14.91 -3.71 -1.96
CA ARG A 51 -15.75 -2.95 -2.90
C ARG A 51 -17.17 -3.51 -2.97
N GLN A 52 -17.35 -4.83 -2.94
CA GLN A 52 -18.69 -5.45 -2.91
C GLN A 52 -19.47 -5.12 -1.64
N LEU A 53 -18.78 -4.80 -0.54
CA LEU A 53 -19.40 -4.41 0.72
C LEU A 53 -19.69 -2.91 0.82
N THR A 54 -18.92 -2.08 0.12
CA THR A 54 -18.99 -0.61 0.28
C THR A 54 -19.69 0.11 -0.86
N TYR A 55 -19.79 -0.48 -2.05
CA TYR A 55 -20.40 0.15 -3.21
C TYR A 55 -21.80 -0.43 -3.44
N GLU A 56 -22.73 0.43 -3.87
CA GLU A 56 -24.03 -0.01 -4.36
C GLU A 56 -23.89 -0.72 -5.72
N GLU A 57 -24.85 -1.59 -6.03
CA GLU A 57 -24.85 -2.34 -7.29
C GLU A 57 -24.94 -1.38 -8.48
N GLY A 58 -23.99 -1.49 -9.42
CA GLY A 58 -23.90 -0.61 -10.60
C GLY A 58 -23.09 0.67 -10.37
N GLN A 59 -22.55 0.92 -9.17
CA GLN A 59 -21.68 2.06 -8.90
C GLN A 59 -20.19 1.74 -9.17
N ASP A 60 -19.51 2.65 -9.87
CA ASP A 60 -18.08 2.55 -10.23
C ASP A 60 -17.22 3.65 -9.58
N ASP A 61 -17.84 4.58 -8.86
CA ASP A 61 -17.20 5.65 -8.11
C ASP A 61 -17.54 5.60 -6.62
N GLY A 62 -16.72 6.24 -5.78
CA GLY A 62 -16.89 6.23 -4.33
C GLY A 62 -15.65 5.83 -3.54
N LEU A 63 -15.78 5.80 -2.22
CA LEU A 63 -14.70 5.46 -1.29
C LEU A 63 -14.69 3.95 -1.05
N ILE A 64 -13.58 3.28 -1.37
CA ILE A 64 -13.45 1.83 -1.06
C ILE A 64 -13.40 1.62 0.46
N PHE A 65 -12.77 2.54 1.17
CA PHE A 65 -12.65 2.52 2.63
C PHE A 65 -13.52 3.62 3.25
N THR A 66 -14.79 3.29 3.48
CA THR A 66 -15.79 4.19 4.04
C THR A 66 -15.71 4.27 5.57
N GLY A 67 -16.27 5.34 6.14
CA GLY A 67 -16.50 5.47 7.56
C GLY A 67 -17.64 4.57 8.02
N CYS A 68 -17.55 4.01 9.23
CA CYS A 68 -18.58 3.13 9.79
C CYS A 68 -19.90 3.84 10.12
N TYR A 69 -19.90 5.17 10.26
CA TYR A 69 -21.09 5.97 10.57
C TYR A 69 -21.62 6.76 9.36
N ASP A 70 -20.78 6.97 8.34
CA ASP A 70 -21.09 7.81 7.19
C ASP A 70 -20.31 7.28 5.99
N SER A 71 -21.01 6.66 5.04
CA SER A 71 -20.44 6.03 3.85
C SER A 71 -19.86 7.03 2.85
N PHE A 72 -20.24 8.31 2.94
CA PHE A 72 -19.70 9.38 2.10
C PHE A 72 -18.39 9.95 2.64
N LYS A 73 -17.96 9.53 3.83
CA LYS A 73 -16.69 9.96 4.44
C LYS A 73 -15.67 8.84 4.45
N PRO A 74 -14.36 9.16 4.32
CA PRO A 74 -13.32 8.16 4.38
C PRO A 74 -13.16 7.62 5.80
N MET A 75 -12.69 6.38 5.90
CA MET A 75 -12.30 5.78 7.16
C MET A 75 -11.26 6.65 7.90
N SER A 76 -11.44 6.82 9.21
CA SER A 76 -10.45 7.50 10.04
C SER A 76 -9.12 6.73 10.07
N GLU A 77 -7.99 7.44 10.03
CA GLU A 77 -6.64 6.87 10.22
C GLU A 77 -6.52 6.06 11.51
N ASN A 78 -7.24 6.48 12.57
CA ASN A 78 -7.23 5.80 13.86
C ASN A 78 -7.97 4.45 13.84
N THR A 79 -8.81 4.19 12.84
CA THR A 79 -9.61 2.97 12.78
C THR A 79 -8.73 1.72 12.65
N ILE A 80 -7.64 1.79 11.89
CA ILE A 80 -6.70 0.65 11.76
C ILE A 80 -6.05 0.31 13.10
N ASN A 81 -5.55 1.32 13.83
CA ASN A 81 -4.96 1.10 15.15
C ASN A 81 -6.00 0.64 16.18
N LYS A 82 -7.26 1.09 16.09
CA LYS A 82 -8.34 0.56 16.93
C LYS A 82 -8.62 -0.91 16.62
N ALA A 83 -8.67 -1.30 15.34
CA ALA A 83 -8.87 -2.68 14.93
C ALA A 83 -7.76 -3.59 15.47
N LEU A 84 -6.48 -3.17 15.35
CA LEU A 84 -5.34 -3.92 15.91
C LEU A 84 -5.45 -4.11 17.43
N ARG A 85 -5.81 -3.07 18.17
CA ARG A 85 -6.03 -3.18 19.63
C ARG A 85 -7.17 -4.13 19.98
N ASN A 86 -8.25 -4.13 19.20
CA ASN A 86 -9.36 -5.05 19.40
C ASN A 86 -8.97 -6.52 19.11
N MET A 87 -7.97 -6.74 18.27
CA MET A 87 -7.38 -8.07 18.02
C MET A 87 -6.37 -8.49 19.10
N GLY A 88 -6.09 -7.63 20.09
CA GLY A 88 -5.18 -7.92 21.21
C GLY A 88 -3.77 -7.37 21.05
N TYR A 89 -3.45 -6.63 19.99
CA TYR A 89 -2.12 -6.04 19.79
C TYR A 89 -1.96 -4.70 20.53
N ASP A 90 -0.82 -4.51 21.18
CA ASP A 90 -0.41 -3.18 21.65
C ASP A 90 0.19 -2.36 20.50
N THR A 91 -0.57 -1.37 20.03
CA THR A 91 -0.13 -0.46 18.97
C THR A 91 1.08 0.43 19.30
N LYS A 92 1.61 0.39 20.53
CA LYS A 92 2.84 1.08 20.92
C LYS A 92 4.05 0.15 21.00
N GLN A 93 3.83 -1.14 21.29
CA GLN A 93 4.90 -2.11 21.53
C GLN A 93 4.99 -3.17 20.44
N ASP A 94 3.85 -3.67 19.96
CA ASP A 94 3.78 -4.77 19.00
C ASP A 94 3.79 -4.26 17.55
N ILE A 95 2.66 -3.72 17.09
CA ILE A 95 2.49 -3.25 15.72
C ILE A 95 1.43 -2.17 15.61
N CYS A 96 1.74 -1.12 14.85
CA CYS A 96 0.78 -0.09 14.46
C CYS A 96 0.63 -0.03 12.94
N GLY A 97 -0.33 0.77 12.45
CA GLY A 97 -0.53 0.95 11.01
C GLY A 97 0.73 1.35 10.25
N HIS A 98 1.61 2.17 10.85
CA HIS A 98 2.91 2.51 10.26
C HIS A 98 3.92 1.35 10.31
N GLY A 99 3.86 0.52 11.36
CA GLY A 99 4.75 -0.63 11.55
C GLY A 99 4.69 -1.64 10.40
N PHE A 100 3.54 -1.81 9.75
CA PHE A 100 3.43 -2.63 8.54
C PHE A 100 4.33 -2.16 7.39
N ARG A 101 4.53 -0.84 7.26
CA ARG A 101 5.42 -0.28 6.24
C ARG A 101 6.87 -0.63 6.54
N THR A 102 7.28 -0.50 7.80
CA THR A 102 8.63 -0.85 8.25
C THR A 102 8.89 -2.33 8.04
N LEU A 103 7.93 -3.19 8.42
CA LEU A 103 8.02 -4.64 8.21
C LEU A 103 8.22 -5.00 6.73
N ALA A 104 7.40 -4.43 5.85
CA ALA A 104 7.53 -4.65 4.41
C ALA A 104 8.89 -4.15 3.88
N CYS A 105 9.36 -2.98 4.32
CA CYS A 105 10.65 -2.44 3.91
C CYS A 105 11.81 -3.36 4.32
N SER A 106 11.84 -3.77 5.59
CA SER A 106 12.86 -4.69 6.11
C SER A 106 12.86 -6.01 5.37
N ALA A 107 11.71 -6.67 5.21
CA ALA A 107 11.63 -7.95 4.50
C ALA A 107 12.07 -7.85 3.04
N LEU A 108 11.70 -6.77 2.35
CA LEU A 108 12.13 -6.54 0.96
C LEU A 108 13.65 -6.33 0.85
N ILE A 109 14.26 -5.58 1.77
CA ILE A 109 15.71 -5.38 1.80
C ILE A 109 16.43 -6.69 2.14
N GLU A 110 15.99 -7.38 3.19
CA GLU A 110 16.59 -8.64 3.66
C GLU A 110 16.48 -9.79 2.63
N SER A 111 15.49 -9.74 1.73
CA SER A 111 15.38 -10.70 0.63
C SER A 111 16.59 -10.67 -0.31
N GLY A 112 17.28 -9.53 -0.43
CA GLY A 112 18.39 -9.33 -1.37
C GLY A 112 18.00 -9.34 -2.85
N LEU A 113 16.70 -9.43 -3.19
CA LEU A 113 16.21 -9.57 -4.57
C LEU A 113 16.00 -8.24 -5.30
N TRP A 114 15.81 -7.15 -4.55
CA TRP A 114 15.33 -5.88 -5.09
C TRP A 114 16.39 -4.80 -4.92
N SER A 115 16.46 -3.86 -5.86
CA SER A 115 17.31 -2.69 -5.67
C SER A 115 16.70 -1.79 -4.58
N GLU A 116 17.57 -1.22 -3.74
CA GLU A 116 17.16 -0.24 -2.72
C GLU A 116 16.36 0.91 -3.34
N ASP A 117 16.76 1.38 -4.53
CA ASP A 117 16.03 2.42 -5.28
C ASP A 117 14.58 2.01 -5.56
N ALA A 118 14.31 0.74 -5.89
CA ALA A 118 12.95 0.25 -6.14
C ALA A 118 12.11 0.17 -4.86
N VAL A 119 12.72 -0.23 -3.74
CA VAL A 119 12.08 -0.27 -2.42
C VAL A 119 11.77 1.16 -1.95
N GLU A 120 12.72 2.08 -2.03
CA GLU A 120 12.56 3.49 -1.65
C GLU A 120 11.48 4.21 -2.48
N LEU A 121 11.46 3.96 -3.80
CA LEU A 121 10.40 4.46 -4.68
C LEU A 121 9.03 3.92 -4.29
N GLN A 122 8.94 2.64 -3.91
CA GLN A 122 7.70 2.06 -3.40
C GLN A 122 7.26 2.67 -2.07
N MET A 123 8.22 3.07 -1.24
CA MET A 123 7.97 3.82 -0.02
C MET A 123 7.71 5.32 -0.26
N SER A 124 7.46 5.75 -1.51
CA SER A 124 7.21 7.15 -1.84
C SER A 124 8.26 8.10 -1.22
N HIS A 125 9.47 7.61 -0.98
CA HIS A 125 10.55 8.42 -0.44
C HIS A 125 11.13 9.28 -1.57
N LYS A 126 11.72 10.42 -1.19
CA LYS A 126 12.43 11.26 -2.16
C LYS A 126 13.79 10.64 -2.36
N GLU A 127 14.18 10.48 -3.62
CA GLU A 127 15.57 10.18 -3.93
C GLU A 127 16.42 11.36 -3.45
N SER A 128 17.28 11.10 -2.47
CA SER A 128 18.09 12.11 -1.79
C SER A 128 19.19 12.67 -2.70
N ASN A 129 19.58 11.90 -3.72
CA ASN A 129 20.62 12.28 -4.68
C ASN A 129 20.01 12.96 -5.92
N SER A 130 20.25 14.28 -6.04
CA SER A 130 19.75 15.12 -7.15
C SER A 130 20.22 14.67 -8.53
N VAL A 131 21.38 14.00 -8.62
CA VAL A 131 21.92 13.48 -9.88
C VAL A 131 21.15 12.23 -10.33
N ARG A 132 20.83 11.31 -9.40
CA ARG A 132 20.04 10.10 -9.71
C ARG A 132 18.58 10.42 -10.01
N ALA A 133 18.00 11.40 -9.32
CA ALA A 133 16.62 11.83 -9.51
C ALA A 133 16.30 12.26 -10.95
N ALA A 134 17.30 12.71 -11.72
CA ALA A 134 17.15 13.05 -13.14
C ALA A 134 17.01 11.83 -14.07
N TYR A 135 17.52 10.65 -13.66
CA TYR A 135 17.55 9.41 -14.46
C TYR A 135 16.45 8.40 -14.06
N THR A 136 15.77 8.64 -12.95
CA THR A 136 14.64 7.83 -12.47
C THR A 136 13.38 8.21 -13.26
N HIS A 137 13.31 7.76 -14.52
CA HIS A 137 12.11 7.88 -15.35
C HIS A 137 10.91 7.22 -14.65
N LYS A 138 9.73 7.85 -14.73
CA LYS A 138 8.47 7.43 -14.07
C LYS A 138 8.05 5.97 -14.30
N ALA A 139 8.54 5.33 -15.37
CA ALA A 139 8.29 3.93 -15.72
C ALA A 139 9.43 2.98 -15.29
N LYS A 140 10.62 3.51 -14.99
CA LYS A 140 11.78 2.73 -14.55
C LYS A 140 11.40 2.09 -13.21
N HIS A 141 11.56 0.77 -13.13
CA HIS A 141 11.20 -0.07 -11.98
C HIS A 141 9.71 -0.33 -11.74
N LEU A 142 8.75 0.11 -12.58
CA LEU A 142 7.34 -0.25 -12.32
C LEU A 142 7.12 -1.77 -12.40
N ASP A 143 7.71 -2.43 -13.39
CA ASP A 143 7.62 -3.89 -13.53
C ASP A 143 8.39 -4.62 -12.42
N GLN A 144 9.55 -4.11 -12.02
CA GLN A 144 10.27 -4.62 -10.86
C GLN A 144 9.43 -4.50 -9.59
N ARG A 145 8.75 -3.36 -9.37
CA ARG A 145 7.86 -3.16 -8.22
C ARG A 145 6.61 -4.04 -8.27
N ARG A 146 6.11 -4.39 -9.47
CA ARG A 146 5.05 -5.39 -9.64
C ARG A 146 5.50 -6.76 -9.12
N LEU A 147 6.68 -7.21 -9.53
CA LEU A 147 7.26 -8.46 -9.06
C LEU A 147 7.53 -8.41 -7.55
N MET A 148 8.07 -7.29 -7.07
CA MET A 148 8.39 -7.06 -5.66
C MET A 148 7.17 -7.14 -4.75
N LEU A 149 6.07 -6.45 -5.11
CA LEU A 149 4.85 -6.49 -4.30
C LEU A 149 4.10 -7.81 -4.42
N GLN A 150 4.23 -8.52 -5.54
CA GLN A 150 3.72 -9.88 -5.64
C GLN A 150 4.52 -10.84 -4.74
N TRP A 151 5.85 -10.73 -4.75
CA TRP A 151 6.72 -11.51 -3.86
C TRP A 151 6.41 -11.23 -2.39
N TRP A 152 6.22 -9.97 -2.01
CA TRP A 152 5.82 -9.60 -0.65
C TRP A 152 4.51 -10.27 -0.23
N ALA A 153 3.52 -10.28 -1.12
CA ALA A 153 2.25 -10.92 -0.85
C ALA A 153 2.38 -12.44 -0.70
N ASP A 154 3.15 -13.08 -1.58
CA ASP A 154 3.42 -14.52 -1.50
C ASP A 154 4.22 -14.87 -0.23
N PHE A 155 5.11 -13.99 0.21
CA PHE A 155 5.89 -14.14 1.45
C PHE A 155 4.99 -14.09 2.68
N LEU A 156 3.99 -13.19 2.70
CA LEU A 156 2.98 -13.14 3.76
C LEU A 156 2.11 -14.41 3.77
N ASP A 157 1.69 -14.90 2.60
CA ASP A 157 0.91 -16.14 2.51
C ASP A 157 1.72 -17.34 3.02
N ALA A 158 3.01 -17.43 2.69
CA ALA A 158 3.89 -18.47 3.24
C ALA A 158 4.01 -18.38 4.77
N ASN A 159 4.09 -17.15 5.30
CA ASN A 159 4.16 -16.92 6.75
C ASN A 159 2.81 -17.07 7.49
N SER A 160 1.72 -17.37 6.78
CA SER A 160 0.43 -17.63 7.42
C SER A 160 0.35 -19.01 8.09
N ASN A 161 1.17 -19.97 7.63
CA ASN A 161 1.17 -21.34 8.13
C ASN A 161 2.54 -21.76 8.71
N ASP A 162 3.63 -21.16 8.25
CA ASP A 162 5.00 -21.48 8.66
C ASP A 162 5.76 -20.21 9.05
N MET A 163 6.92 -20.34 9.68
CA MET A 163 7.83 -19.20 9.92
C MET A 163 8.97 -19.25 8.92
N VAL A 164 8.94 -18.40 7.89
CA VAL A 164 9.92 -18.37 6.81
C VAL A 164 10.63 -17.02 6.79
N ARG A 165 11.96 -17.02 6.77
CA ARG A 165 12.74 -15.77 6.73
C ARG A 165 12.76 -15.18 5.32
N PRO A 166 12.84 -13.84 5.18
CA PRO A 166 12.86 -13.19 3.87
C PRO A 166 13.93 -13.73 2.92
N PHE A 167 15.16 -13.91 3.41
CA PHE A 167 16.27 -14.44 2.62
C PHE A 167 16.07 -15.90 2.17
N GLU A 168 15.52 -16.74 3.04
CA GLU A 168 15.22 -18.15 2.73
C GLU A 168 14.11 -18.25 1.68
N PHE A 169 13.05 -17.46 1.84
CA PHE A 169 11.95 -17.41 0.87
C PHE A 169 12.41 -16.92 -0.51
N ALA A 170 13.37 -16.00 -0.55
CA ALA A 170 14.00 -15.54 -1.79
C ALA A 170 14.84 -16.62 -2.47
N SER A 171 15.52 -17.48 -1.69
CA SER A 171 16.44 -18.49 -2.20
C SER A 171 15.75 -19.76 -2.70
N ASN A 172 14.52 -20.02 -2.24
CA ASN A 172 13.77 -21.25 -2.52
C ASN A 172 12.82 -21.15 -3.74
N LYS A 173 12.91 -20.08 -4.55
CA LYS A 173 12.08 -19.85 -5.74
C LYS A 173 12.91 -19.75 -7.01
#